data_AF-A0A0D9NJS7-F1
#
_entry.id   AF-A0A0D9NJS7-F1
#
_cell.length_a   1.000
_cell.length_b   1.000
_cell.length_c   1.000
_cell.angle_alpha   90.00
_cell.angle_beta   90.00
_cell.angle_gamma   90.00
#
_symmetry.space_group_name_H-M   'P 1'
#
loop_
_entity.id
_entity.type
_entity.pdbx_description
1 polymer ?
#
loop_
_entity_poly.entity_id
_entity_poly.type
_entity_poly.pdbx_seq_one_letter_code
_entity_poly.pdbx_strand_id
1 'polypeptide(L)'
;MTAHDGETWTEFPSTPDEKPVWDWLWSLEDRFLTDAPHKLHTTRTANQFKERKGQMDIFWQTPATNANDTFEYKQVLVVGEQKKSYDTGRFKATLLQLARYVRGVFADQPTRRFVHAFSLCASTMELWVFDRSGPYSSGPFDIHDEPDKFARALVGYATMDDDAMGLDTFIERGDACRHVTLDDASGNEMRVRLDKAMVRQRAIVCRGTTCYGTQNNQVAKFSWASDKRKLEAEQLKLAEQRGVKGVARLVAYRQITTIVELREGLEFPERHPFRGETVHFEDPPSATGSTNTSSHKRESSSDNTSDNASGPKKRRSN
;
A
#
# COMPACT_ATOMS: atom_id res chain seq x y z
N MET A 1 29.28 2.42 14.60
CA MET A 1 28.16 3.32 14.91
C MET A 1 28.30 3.74 16.37
N THR A 2 28.03 4.98 16.75
CA THR A 2 28.03 5.40 18.17
C THR A 2 26.75 5.01 18.92
N ALA A 3 25.69 4.65 18.19
CA ALA A 3 24.37 4.27 18.74
C ALA A 3 24.18 2.76 18.93
N HIS A 4 25.13 1.92 18.50
CA HIS A 4 25.15 0.47 18.71
C HIS A 4 26.54 0.10 19.25
N ASP A 5 26.60 -0.64 20.35
CA ASP A 5 27.83 -0.94 21.10
C ASP A 5 28.53 -2.25 20.69
N GLY A 6 28.00 -2.93 19.68
CA GLY A 6 28.46 -4.24 19.23
C GLY A 6 27.56 -5.39 19.71
N GLU A 7 26.70 -5.15 20.70
CA GLU A 7 25.69 -6.12 21.15
C GLU A 7 24.28 -5.58 20.98
N THR A 8 24.05 -4.32 21.36
CA THR A 8 22.70 -3.73 21.38
C THR A 8 22.68 -2.28 20.90
N TRP A 9 21.48 -1.78 20.61
CA TRP A 9 21.26 -0.36 20.35
C TRP A 9 21.18 0.34 21.72
N THR A 10 22.18 1.15 22.05
CA THR A 10 22.48 1.60 23.41
C THR A 10 21.37 2.39 24.10
N GLU A 11 20.52 3.05 23.32
CA GLU A 11 19.39 3.85 23.80
C GLU A 11 18.03 3.19 23.51
N PHE A 12 18.00 1.97 22.99
CA PHE A 12 16.75 1.25 22.78
C PHE A 12 16.09 0.97 24.13
N PRO A 13 14.77 1.22 24.28
CA PRO A 13 14.13 1.14 25.59
C PRO A 13 14.03 -0.30 26.09
N SER A 14 14.39 -0.52 27.36
CA SER A 14 14.28 -1.82 28.02
C SER A 14 12.83 -2.34 28.08
N THR A 15 11.86 -1.43 28.13
CA THR A 15 10.44 -1.73 27.96
C THR A 15 9.97 -1.08 26.67
N PRO A 16 9.65 -1.85 25.62
CA PRO A 16 9.31 -1.33 24.29
C PRO A 16 7.87 -0.80 24.22
N ASP A 17 7.48 0.05 25.15
CA ASP A 17 6.24 0.81 25.09
C ASP A 17 6.30 1.83 23.95
N GLU A 18 5.13 2.19 23.40
CA GLU A 18 5.00 3.06 22.22
C GLU A 18 5.86 4.33 22.32
N LYS A 19 5.65 5.12 23.39
CA LYS A 19 6.31 6.42 23.54
C LYS A 19 7.84 6.31 23.62
N PRO A 20 8.45 5.47 24.48
CA PRO A 20 9.90 5.29 24.50
C PRO A 20 10.50 4.84 23.16
N VAL A 21 9.84 3.93 22.45
CA VAL A 21 10.32 3.45 21.15
C VAL A 21 10.25 4.57 20.10
N TRP A 22 9.18 5.35 20.08
CA TRP A 22 9.04 6.48 19.16
C TRP A 22 10.04 7.59 19.44
N ASP A 23 10.22 7.94 20.73
CA ASP A 23 11.23 8.93 21.16
C ASP A 23 12.65 8.48 20.74
N TRP A 24 12.95 7.18 20.83
CA TRP A 24 14.21 6.61 20.35
C TRP A 24 14.37 6.66 18.82
N LEU A 25 13.33 6.33 18.04
CA LEU A 25 13.39 6.43 16.58
C LEU A 25 13.60 7.88 16.12
N TRP A 26 12.94 8.84 16.77
CA TRP A 26 13.19 10.27 16.51
C TRP A 26 14.61 10.68 16.87
N SER A 27 15.18 10.16 17.96
CA SER A 27 16.57 10.47 18.31
C SER A 27 17.57 9.95 17.25
N LEU A 28 17.26 8.85 16.58
CA LEU A 28 18.06 8.36 15.45
C LEU A 28 17.92 9.27 14.23
N GLU A 29 16.69 9.68 13.90
CA GLU A 29 16.45 10.62 12.81
C GLU A 29 17.16 11.96 13.03
N ASP A 30 16.98 12.55 14.21
CA ASP A 30 17.55 13.86 14.56
C ASP A 30 19.08 13.86 14.53
N ARG A 31 19.71 12.75 14.92
CA ARG A 31 21.18 12.63 14.96
C ARG A 31 21.82 12.29 13.63
N PHE A 32 21.15 11.46 12.82
CA PHE A 32 21.79 10.83 11.65
C PHE A 32 21.11 11.14 10.31
N LEU A 33 19.87 11.66 10.32
CA LEU A 33 19.03 11.85 9.14
C LEU A 33 18.40 13.26 9.09
N THR A 34 19.02 14.25 9.76
CA THR A 34 18.51 15.63 9.87
C THR A 34 18.25 16.25 8.49
N ASP A 35 19.13 16.02 7.53
CA ASP A 35 19.04 16.56 6.17
C ASP A 35 18.29 15.65 5.20
N ALA A 36 17.80 14.49 5.66
CA ALA A 36 17.10 13.56 4.81
C ALA A 36 15.75 14.13 4.32
N PRO A 37 15.36 13.90 3.05
CA PRO A 37 14.16 14.48 2.47
C PRO A 37 12.88 13.95 3.09
N HIS A 38 12.84 12.73 3.61
CA HIS A 38 11.64 12.16 4.21
C HIS A 38 11.74 12.16 5.72
N LYS A 39 10.64 12.48 6.40
CA LYS A 39 10.59 12.63 7.85
C LYS A 39 9.73 11.57 8.52
N LEU A 40 10.16 11.14 9.70
CA LEU A 40 9.44 10.18 10.53
C LEU A 40 8.35 10.90 11.34
N HIS A 41 7.15 10.35 11.30
CA HIS A 41 6.01 10.85 12.05
C HIS A 41 5.29 9.72 12.78
N THR A 42 4.56 10.09 13.83
CA THR A 42 3.71 9.20 14.61
C THR A 42 2.35 9.84 14.85
N THR A 43 1.30 9.02 15.01
CA THR A 43 -0.01 9.52 15.45
C THR A 43 -0.48 8.83 16.72
N ARG A 44 -1.05 9.62 17.62
CA ARG A 44 -1.68 9.16 18.87
C ARG A 44 -3.18 8.94 18.73
N THR A 45 -3.80 9.55 17.72
CA THR A 45 -5.25 9.45 17.49
C THR A 45 -5.60 9.48 16.01
N ALA A 46 -6.72 8.85 15.65
CA ALA A 46 -7.25 8.86 14.28
C ALA A 46 -7.67 10.26 13.78
N ASN A 47 -7.79 11.26 14.67
CA ASN A 47 -8.15 12.63 14.30
C ASN A 47 -7.01 13.40 13.63
N GLN A 48 -5.78 12.89 13.74
CA GLN A 48 -4.61 13.50 13.09
C GLN A 48 -4.55 13.20 11.59
N PHE A 49 -5.38 12.29 11.06
CA PHE A 49 -5.53 12.07 9.62
C PHE A 49 -6.80 12.74 9.08
N LYS A 50 -6.65 13.41 7.94
CA LYS A 50 -7.77 13.98 7.19
C LYS A 50 -8.83 12.92 6.90
N GLU A 51 -10.10 13.33 6.99
CA GLU A 51 -11.28 12.46 6.82
C GLU A 51 -11.34 11.30 7.85
N ARG A 52 -10.57 11.37 8.95
CA ARG A 52 -10.51 10.32 9.99
C ARG A 52 -10.24 8.94 9.42
N LYS A 53 -9.37 8.86 8.39
CA LYS A 53 -9.05 7.62 7.65
C LYS A 53 -8.31 6.55 8.47
N GLY A 54 -8.13 6.76 9.77
CA GLY A 54 -7.50 5.82 10.69
C GLY A 54 -6.32 6.44 11.43
N GLN A 55 -5.85 5.72 12.44
CA GLN A 55 -4.61 6.03 13.17
C GLN A 55 -3.49 5.16 12.60
N MET A 56 -2.37 5.76 12.25
CA MET A 56 -1.14 5.06 11.86
C MET A 56 -0.08 5.30 12.92
N ASP A 57 0.52 4.24 13.45
CA ASP A 57 1.46 4.35 14.56
C ASP A 57 2.71 5.12 14.14
N ILE A 58 3.36 4.66 13.08
CA ILE A 58 4.62 5.21 12.57
C ILE A 58 4.53 5.33 11.04
N PHE A 59 5.08 6.40 10.46
CA PHE A 59 5.15 6.54 9.01
C PHE A 59 6.21 7.53 8.57
N TRP A 60 6.65 7.39 7.32
CA TRP A 60 7.51 8.36 6.65
C TRP A 60 6.71 9.13 5.62
N GLN A 61 6.97 10.42 5.47
CA GLN A 61 6.38 11.25 4.41
C GLN A 61 7.36 12.30 3.91
N THR A 62 7.08 12.86 2.74
CA THR A 62 7.72 14.11 2.28
C THR A 62 7.41 15.24 3.27
N PRO A 63 8.30 16.23 3.46
CA PRO A 63 8.10 17.31 4.41
C PRO A 63 6.84 18.09 4.01
N ALA A 64 5.95 18.32 4.98
CA ALA A 64 4.75 19.10 4.70
C ALA A 64 5.15 20.54 4.39
N THR A 65 4.61 21.11 3.29
CA THR A 65 4.82 22.52 2.94
C THR A 65 4.18 23.49 3.95
N ASN A 66 3.29 23.00 4.81
CA ASN A 66 2.66 23.76 5.88
C ASN A 66 2.65 22.94 7.18
N ALA A 67 2.93 23.59 8.32
CA ALA A 67 2.85 23.02 9.66
C ALA A 67 1.40 22.82 10.11
N ASN A 68 0.59 22.12 9.32
CA ASN A 68 -0.76 21.76 9.70
C ASN A 68 -0.70 20.43 10.44
N ASP A 69 -1.30 20.34 11.63
CA ASP A 69 -1.30 19.12 12.47
C ASP A 69 -2.11 17.94 11.88
N THR A 70 -2.54 18.07 10.62
CA THR A 70 -3.38 17.08 9.92
C THR A 70 -2.60 16.43 8.78
N PHE A 71 -2.37 15.13 8.89
CA PHE A 71 -1.72 14.29 7.89
C PHE A 71 -2.70 13.85 6.79
N GLU A 72 -2.16 13.63 5.59
CA GLU A 72 -2.89 13.08 4.44
C GLU A 72 -2.16 11.86 3.89
N TYR A 73 -2.89 10.76 3.65
CA TYR A 73 -2.33 9.53 3.04
C TYR A 73 -1.65 9.77 1.67
N LYS A 74 -1.96 10.89 1.00
CA LYS A 74 -1.31 11.29 -0.25
C LYS A 74 0.18 11.65 -0.07
N GLN A 75 0.63 11.97 1.15
CA GLN A 75 2.01 12.35 1.47
C GLN A 75 2.79 11.19 2.09
N VAL A 76 2.11 10.16 2.57
CA VAL A 76 2.71 8.97 3.19
C VAL A 76 3.50 8.15 2.17
N LEU A 77 4.76 7.84 2.50
CA LEU A 77 5.67 7.05 1.69
C LEU A 77 5.85 5.63 2.23
N VAL A 78 5.96 5.48 3.55
CA VAL A 78 6.21 4.20 4.24
C VAL A 78 5.30 4.13 5.45
N VAL A 79 4.78 2.93 5.78
CA VAL A 79 3.91 2.73 6.95
C VAL A 79 4.52 1.72 7.93
N GLY A 80 4.48 2.05 9.22
CA GLY A 80 5.03 1.23 10.30
C GLY A 80 3.96 0.90 11.33
N GLU A 81 3.99 -0.33 11.83
CA GLU A 81 3.20 -0.77 12.98
C GLU A 81 4.15 -1.08 14.13
N GLN A 82 3.86 -0.55 15.32
CA GLN A 82 4.65 -0.85 16.52
C GLN A 82 3.83 -1.70 17.49
N LYS A 83 4.49 -2.69 18.11
CA LYS A 83 3.90 -3.51 19.17
C LYS A 83 4.89 -3.70 20.31
N LYS A 84 4.36 -3.69 21.53
CA LYS A 84 5.13 -3.93 22.75
C LYS A 84 5.77 -5.31 22.81
N SER A 85 5.14 -6.35 22.27
CA SER A 85 5.66 -7.71 22.34
C SER A 85 5.60 -8.40 20.99
N TYR A 86 6.64 -9.20 20.73
CA TYR A 86 6.66 -10.14 19.63
C TYR A 86 5.82 -11.37 19.97
N ASP A 87 4.71 -11.53 19.27
CA ASP A 87 3.80 -12.68 19.42
C ASP A 87 3.42 -13.17 18.02
N THR A 88 3.88 -14.36 17.68
CA THR A 88 3.63 -14.99 16.38
C THR A 88 2.13 -15.29 16.17
N GLY A 89 1.36 -15.49 17.24
CA GLY A 89 -0.10 -15.63 17.19
C GLY A 89 -0.79 -14.35 16.71
N ARG A 90 -0.17 -13.18 16.89
CA ARG A 90 -0.71 -11.88 16.45
C ARG A 90 -0.22 -11.44 15.07
N PHE A 91 0.65 -12.22 14.42
CA PHE A 91 1.17 -11.93 13.08
C PHE A 91 0.08 -11.51 12.09
N LYS A 92 -1.03 -12.28 12.03
CA LYS A 92 -2.16 -11.98 11.13
C LYS A 92 -2.81 -10.64 11.44
N ALA A 93 -2.97 -10.31 12.73
CA ALA A 93 -3.56 -9.05 13.15
C ALA A 93 -2.66 -7.87 12.77
N THR A 94 -1.35 -7.97 13.04
CA THR A 94 -0.33 -6.97 12.65
C THR A 94 -0.30 -6.77 11.13
N LEU A 95 -0.24 -7.85 10.36
CA LEU A 95 -0.23 -7.78 8.89
C LEU A 95 -1.51 -7.15 8.34
N LEU A 96 -2.67 -7.48 8.92
CA LEU A 96 -3.94 -6.90 8.50
C LEU A 96 -4.03 -5.41 8.85
N GLN A 97 -3.46 -4.99 9.98
CA GLN A 97 -3.38 -3.59 10.35
C GLN A 97 -2.50 -2.81 9.35
N LEU A 98 -1.31 -3.31 9.02
CA LEU A 98 -0.47 -2.77 7.95
C LEU A 98 -1.22 -2.70 6.62
N ALA A 99 -1.93 -3.76 6.25
CA ALA A 99 -2.74 -3.80 5.03
C ALA A 99 -3.85 -2.72 5.03
N ARG A 100 -4.44 -2.37 6.18
CA ARG A 100 -5.40 -1.25 6.25
C ARG A 100 -4.74 0.08 5.89
N TYR A 101 -3.54 0.34 6.41
CA TYR A 101 -2.77 1.55 6.10
C TYR A 101 -2.35 1.60 4.64
N VAL A 102 -1.77 0.52 4.14
CA VAL A 102 -1.37 0.40 2.73
C VAL A 102 -2.56 0.58 1.80
N ARG A 103 -3.73 0.03 2.14
CA ARG A 103 -4.96 0.26 1.36
C ARG A 103 -5.35 1.74 1.35
N GLY A 104 -5.15 2.48 2.45
CA GLY A 104 -5.32 3.92 2.52
C GLY A 104 -4.36 4.67 1.59
N VAL A 105 -3.07 4.29 1.61
CA VAL A 105 -2.02 4.84 0.72
C VAL A 105 -2.41 4.64 -0.73
N PHE A 106 -2.74 3.41 -1.15
CA PHE A 106 -3.19 3.15 -2.53
C PHE A 106 -4.48 3.87 -2.90
N ALA A 107 -5.37 4.18 -1.96
CA ALA A 107 -6.60 4.91 -2.26
C ALA A 107 -6.33 6.38 -2.59
N ASP A 108 -5.35 7.00 -1.95
CA ASP A 108 -4.98 8.40 -2.17
C ASP A 108 -3.81 8.58 -3.15
N GLN A 109 -3.08 7.49 -3.45
CA GLN A 109 -2.01 7.39 -4.46
C GLN A 109 -2.33 6.26 -5.45
N PRO A 110 -3.38 6.41 -6.27
CA PRO A 110 -4.00 5.28 -7.00
C PRO A 110 -3.13 4.70 -8.12
N THR A 111 -2.17 5.45 -8.64
CA THR A 111 -1.21 5.07 -9.67
C THR A 111 0.10 4.51 -9.12
N ARG A 112 0.28 4.52 -7.79
CA ARG A 112 1.47 4.00 -7.12
C ARG A 112 1.70 2.51 -7.42
N ARG A 113 2.97 2.13 -7.61
CA ARG A 113 3.40 0.78 -8.00
C ARG A 113 3.45 -0.17 -6.81
N PHE A 114 4.09 0.25 -5.72
CA PHE A 114 4.19 -0.51 -4.47
C PHE A 114 4.35 0.42 -3.26
N VAL A 115 4.14 -0.11 -2.06
CA VAL A 115 4.26 0.61 -0.79
C VAL A 115 5.17 -0.18 0.15
N HIS A 116 6.18 0.49 0.70
CA HIS A 116 7.00 -0.04 1.78
C HIS A 116 6.23 0.01 3.09
N ALA A 117 6.37 -1.04 3.89
CA ALA A 117 5.83 -1.11 5.23
C ALA A 117 6.79 -1.85 6.17
N PHE A 118 6.60 -1.73 7.47
CA PHE A 118 7.34 -2.54 8.44
C PHE A 118 6.52 -2.78 9.71
N SER A 119 6.84 -3.85 10.42
CA SER A 119 6.42 -4.04 11.81
C SER A 119 7.63 -4.03 12.72
N LEU A 120 7.54 -3.36 13.87
CA LEU A 120 8.53 -3.41 14.95
C LEU A 120 7.84 -3.87 16.23
N CYS A 121 8.05 -5.14 16.58
CA CYS A 121 7.43 -5.82 17.71
C CYS A 121 8.51 -6.14 18.75
N ALA A 122 8.53 -5.44 19.88
CA ALA A 122 9.72 -5.38 20.73
C ALA A 122 10.96 -4.99 19.90
N SER A 123 12.04 -5.79 19.94
CA SER A 123 13.25 -5.62 19.11
C SER A 123 13.16 -6.32 17.75
N THR A 124 12.10 -7.09 17.49
CA THR A 124 11.96 -7.83 16.23
C THR A 124 11.31 -6.96 15.16
N MET A 125 12.03 -6.70 14.08
CA MET A 125 11.55 -5.98 12.91
C MET A 125 11.26 -6.93 11.74
N GLU A 126 10.23 -6.64 10.96
CA GLU A 126 10.00 -7.29 9.66
C GLU A 126 9.69 -6.20 8.63
N LEU A 127 10.43 -6.19 7.52
CA LEU A 127 10.24 -5.26 6.41
C LEU A 127 9.29 -5.89 5.40
N TRP A 128 8.38 -5.07 4.86
CA TRP A 128 7.33 -5.48 3.95
C TRP A 128 7.32 -4.58 2.72
N VAL A 129 6.98 -5.18 1.58
CA VAL A 129 6.57 -4.44 0.39
C VAL A 129 5.23 -4.98 -0.07
N PHE A 130 4.31 -4.06 -0.34
CA PHE A 130 2.99 -4.36 -0.87
C PHE A 130 2.88 -3.81 -2.29
N ASP A 131 2.81 -4.69 -3.28
CA ASP A 131 2.42 -4.34 -4.64
C ASP A 131 0.98 -4.79 -4.94
N ARG A 132 0.55 -4.69 -6.20
CA ARG A 132 -0.81 -5.08 -6.60
C ARG A 132 -1.03 -6.59 -6.77
N SER A 133 0.04 -7.40 -6.65
CA SER A 133 -0.03 -8.87 -6.55
C SER A 133 -0.04 -9.35 -5.10
N GLY A 134 0.34 -8.51 -4.15
CA GLY A 134 0.22 -8.77 -2.71
C GLY A 134 1.51 -8.53 -1.94
N PRO A 135 1.46 -8.69 -0.61
CA PRO A 135 2.61 -8.47 0.25
C PRO A 135 3.69 -9.54 0.09
N TYR A 136 4.94 -9.12 0.30
CA TYR A 136 6.08 -9.98 0.58
C TYR A 136 6.98 -9.31 1.62
N SER A 137 7.78 -10.09 2.34
CA SER A 137 8.61 -9.57 3.44
C SER A 137 10.04 -10.05 3.40
N SER A 138 10.89 -9.38 4.18
CA SER A 138 12.26 -9.80 4.47
C SER A 138 12.35 -11.02 5.40
N GLY A 139 11.24 -11.44 6.01
CA GLY A 139 11.23 -12.21 7.24
C GLY A 139 11.62 -11.38 8.47
N PRO A 140 11.26 -11.84 9.68
CA PRO A 140 11.59 -11.15 10.93
C PRO A 140 13.09 -11.24 11.22
N PHE A 141 13.64 -10.17 11.81
CA PHE A 141 15.01 -10.12 12.33
C PHE A 141 15.06 -9.29 13.61
N ASP A 142 16.02 -9.58 14.48
CA ASP A 142 16.27 -8.75 15.65
C ASP A 142 17.15 -7.55 15.27
N ILE A 143 16.75 -6.35 15.67
CA ILE A 143 17.49 -5.13 15.33
C ILE A 143 18.85 -5.03 16.04
N HIS A 144 19.02 -5.71 17.18
CA HIS A 144 20.29 -5.77 17.92
C HIS A 144 21.28 -6.70 17.24
N ASP A 145 20.80 -7.86 16.77
CA ASP A 145 21.60 -8.87 16.08
C ASP A 145 21.93 -8.47 14.63
N GLU A 146 21.01 -7.78 13.95
CA GLU A 146 21.18 -7.31 12.56
C GLU A 146 21.10 -5.76 12.46
N PRO A 147 22.00 -5.01 13.13
CA PRO A 147 21.92 -3.55 13.20
C PRO A 147 22.10 -2.88 11.84
N ASP A 148 22.94 -3.44 10.97
CA ASP A 148 23.15 -2.92 9.61
C ASP A 148 21.90 -3.02 8.75
N LYS A 149 21.06 -4.04 8.97
CA LYS A 149 19.80 -4.22 8.23
C LYS A 149 18.76 -3.19 8.70
N PHE A 150 18.65 -3.00 10.02
CA PHE A 150 17.82 -1.95 10.60
C PHE A 150 18.24 -0.55 10.12
N ALA A 151 19.53 -0.23 10.21
CA ALA A 151 20.06 1.07 9.81
C ALA A 151 19.84 1.34 8.31
N ARG A 152 20.10 0.35 7.44
CA ARG A 152 19.82 0.48 6.00
C ARG A 152 18.34 0.72 5.72
N ALA A 153 17.43 0.09 6.46
CA ALA A 153 16.00 0.32 6.31
C ALA A 153 15.63 1.78 6.66
N LEU A 154 16.10 2.30 7.80
CA LEU A 154 15.85 3.69 8.19
C LEU A 154 16.43 4.70 7.20
N VAL A 155 17.71 4.52 6.83
CA VAL A 155 18.36 5.39 5.83
C VAL A 155 17.58 5.32 4.51
N GLY A 156 17.25 4.13 4.04
CA GLY A 156 16.46 3.94 2.82
C GLY A 156 15.12 4.66 2.88
N TYR A 157 14.35 4.48 3.96
CA TYR A 157 13.07 5.18 4.12
C TYR A 157 13.22 6.70 4.17
N ALA A 158 14.32 7.19 4.74
CA ALA A 158 14.60 8.62 4.80
C ALA A 158 15.06 9.21 3.46
N THR A 159 15.71 8.44 2.58
CA THR A 159 16.46 8.98 1.43
C THR A 159 16.17 8.36 0.05
N MET A 160 15.46 7.24 -0.07
CA MET A 160 15.15 6.63 -1.38
C MET A 160 14.43 7.63 -2.29
N ASP A 161 14.69 7.59 -3.59
CA ASP A 161 13.97 8.43 -4.55
C ASP A 161 12.52 7.94 -4.78
N ASP A 162 11.77 8.70 -5.58
CA ASP A 162 10.39 8.38 -5.93
C ASP A 162 10.25 6.98 -6.54
N ASP A 163 11.24 6.53 -7.33
CA ASP A 163 11.17 5.23 -8.00
C ASP A 163 11.37 4.08 -7.02
N ALA A 164 12.38 4.16 -6.16
CA ALA A 164 12.67 3.20 -5.11
C ALA A 164 11.59 3.20 -4.00
N MET A 165 10.89 4.33 -3.81
CA MET A 165 9.68 4.40 -2.99
C MET A 165 8.45 3.76 -3.64
N GLY A 166 8.50 3.47 -4.93
CA GLY A 166 7.40 2.85 -5.67
C GLY A 166 6.32 3.83 -6.10
N LEU A 167 6.60 5.13 -6.11
CA LEU A 167 5.72 6.15 -6.69
C LEU A 167 5.60 5.96 -8.21
N ASP A 168 4.61 6.62 -8.81
CA ASP A 168 4.51 6.67 -10.26
C ASP A 168 5.47 7.71 -10.84
N THR A 169 6.42 7.24 -11.65
CA THR A 169 7.41 8.06 -12.36
C THR A 169 6.98 8.38 -13.80
N PHE A 170 5.89 7.78 -14.27
CA PHE A 170 5.34 7.92 -15.62
C PHE A 170 4.27 9.01 -15.76
N ILE A 171 3.84 9.63 -14.66
CA ILE A 171 2.96 10.80 -14.70
C ILE A 171 3.77 12.03 -14.32
N GLU A 172 3.91 12.93 -15.28
CA GLU A 172 4.57 14.21 -15.08
C GLU A 172 3.62 15.17 -14.37
N ARG A 173 4.06 15.74 -13.25
CA ARG A 173 3.30 16.69 -12.42
C ARG A 173 3.90 18.08 -12.61
N GLY A 174 3.17 18.97 -13.27
CA GLY A 174 3.46 20.41 -13.31
C GLY A 174 2.46 21.22 -12.47
N ASP A 175 2.72 22.51 -12.31
CA ASP A 175 1.99 23.40 -11.38
C ASP A 175 0.45 23.38 -11.51
N ALA A 176 -0.07 23.11 -12.71
CA ALA A 176 -1.52 23.13 -12.98
C ALA A 176 -2.07 21.86 -13.67
N CYS A 177 -1.21 20.89 -14.02
CA CYS A 177 -1.64 19.76 -14.84
C CYS A 177 -0.76 18.51 -14.66
N ARG A 178 -1.39 17.36 -14.88
CA ARG A 178 -0.73 16.05 -14.92
C ARG A 178 -0.73 15.54 -16.35
N HIS A 179 0.38 14.98 -16.78
CA HIS A 179 0.51 14.41 -18.11
C HIS A 179 1.05 12.99 -18.06
N VAL A 180 0.67 12.18 -19.05
CA VAL A 180 1.28 10.87 -19.31
C VAL A 180 1.67 10.80 -20.77
N THR A 181 2.78 10.15 -21.06
CA THR A 181 3.24 9.88 -22.43
C THR A 181 2.91 8.43 -22.79
N LEU A 182 2.24 8.24 -23.93
CA LEU A 182 1.75 6.96 -24.44
C LEU A 182 2.15 6.80 -25.91
N ASP A 183 1.98 5.61 -26.48
CA ASP A 183 2.26 5.34 -27.89
C ASP A 183 0.94 5.23 -28.68
N ASP A 184 0.79 6.04 -29.74
CA ASP A 184 -0.39 6.00 -30.60
C ASP A 184 -0.41 4.74 -31.51
N ALA A 185 -1.46 4.60 -32.33
CA ALA A 185 -1.59 3.45 -33.23
C ALA A 185 -0.43 3.31 -34.26
N SER A 186 0.29 4.41 -34.54
CA SER A 186 1.43 4.46 -35.45
C SER A 186 2.77 4.30 -34.72
N GLY A 187 2.75 4.19 -33.38
CA GLY A 187 3.95 4.12 -32.54
C GLY A 187 4.59 5.48 -32.25
N ASN A 188 3.92 6.59 -32.55
CA ASN A 188 4.42 7.92 -32.18
C ASN A 188 4.06 8.24 -30.73
N GLU A 189 4.93 8.97 -30.05
CA GLU A 189 4.65 9.45 -28.70
C GLU A 189 3.50 10.46 -28.69
N MET A 190 2.55 10.23 -27.81
CA MET A 190 1.39 11.06 -27.57
C MET A 190 1.36 11.47 -26.10
N ARG A 191 1.36 12.78 -25.87
CA ARG A 191 1.25 13.37 -24.53
C ARG A 191 -0.22 13.66 -24.21
N VAL A 192 -0.72 13.08 -23.13
CA VAL A 192 -2.13 13.18 -22.73
C VAL A 192 -2.24 13.87 -21.37
N ARG A 193 -3.05 14.93 -21.31
CA ARG A 193 -3.38 15.62 -20.06
C ARG A 193 -4.42 14.82 -19.26
N LEU A 194 -4.13 14.61 -17.98
CA LEU A 194 -5.01 13.96 -17.01
C LEU A 194 -5.74 15.01 -16.17
N ASP A 195 -7.07 14.99 -16.21
CA ASP A 195 -7.93 15.86 -15.41
C ASP A 195 -8.25 15.19 -14.06
N LYS A 196 -9.52 15.23 -13.62
CA LYS A 196 -9.94 14.62 -12.35
C LYS A 196 -10.05 13.11 -12.48
N ALA A 197 -9.63 12.40 -11.43
CA ALA A 197 -9.85 10.96 -11.32
C ALA A 197 -11.37 10.68 -11.26
N MET A 198 -11.85 9.84 -12.18
CA MET A 198 -13.23 9.39 -12.28
C MET A 198 -13.46 8.11 -11.48
N VAL A 199 -12.50 7.19 -11.55
CA VAL A 199 -12.53 5.89 -10.88
C VAL A 199 -11.19 5.66 -10.20
N ARG A 200 -11.22 5.14 -8.97
CA ARG A 200 -10.04 4.66 -8.25
C ARG A 200 -10.40 3.44 -7.42
N GLN A 201 -9.70 2.33 -7.63
CA GLN A 201 -9.91 1.10 -6.89
C GLN A 201 -9.18 1.12 -5.54
N ARG A 202 -9.92 0.92 -4.44
CA ARG A 202 -9.40 0.98 -3.06
C ARG A 202 -9.10 -0.41 -2.50
N ALA A 203 -8.19 -1.12 -3.15
CA ALA A 203 -7.75 -2.47 -2.75
C ALA A 203 -6.25 -2.66 -3.03
N ILE A 204 -5.65 -3.61 -2.32
CA ILE A 204 -4.23 -3.99 -2.49
C ILE A 204 -4.13 -4.96 -3.68
N VAL A 205 -4.53 -6.22 -3.47
CA VAL A 205 -4.48 -7.28 -4.48
C VAL A 205 -5.63 -7.11 -5.46
N CYS A 206 -5.37 -6.40 -6.56
CA CYS A 206 -6.37 -6.10 -7.58
C CYS A 206 -5.71 -5.56 -8.85
N ARG A 207 -6.53 -5.25 -9.86
CA ARG A 207 -6.05 -4.57 -11.07
C ARG A 207 -5.64 -3.11 -10.82
N GLY A 208 -5.89 -2.55 -9.63
CA GLY A 208 -5.59 -1.16 -9.31
C GLY A 208 -6.22 -0.16 -10.27
N THR A 209 -7.38 -0.48 -10.86
CA THR A 209 -7.91 0.30 -11.98
C THR A 209 -8.18 1.74 -11.57
N THR A 210 -7.55 2.65 -12.30
CA THR A 210 -7.68 4.09 -12.09
C THR A 210 -7.95 4.75 -13.43
N CYS A 211 -9.04 5.52 -13.50
CA CYS A 211 -9.43 6.23 -14.72
C CYS A 211 -9.44 7.73 -14.47
N TYR A 212 -8.84 8.47 -15.38
CA TYR A 212 -8.88 9.93 -15.42
C TYR A 212 -9.65 10.37 -16.66
N GLY A 213 -10.46 11.41 -16.50
CA GLY A 213 -10.92 12.16 -17.65
C GLY A 213 -9.73 12.83 -18.32
N THR A 214 -9.82 12.99 -19.63
CA THR A 214 -8.84 13.75 -20.42
C THR A 214 -9.58 14.71 -21.33
N GLN A 215 -8.83 15.53 -22.08
CA GLN A 215 -9.41 16.37 -23.12
C GLN A 215 -10.15 15.52 -24.18
N ASN A 216 -11.11 16.14 -24.87
CA ASN A 216 -11.85 15.55 -25.99
C ASN A 216 -12.69 14.29 -25.65
N ASN A 217 -13.29 14.24 -24.45
CA ASN A 217 -14.15 13.13 -24.00
C ASN A 217 -13.47 11.75 -24.03
N GLN A 218 -12.15 11.72 -23.88
CA GLN A 218 -11.37 10.49 -23.76
C GLN A 218 -11.14 10.13 -22.28
N VAL A 219 -10.71 8.89 -22.04
CA VAL A 219 -10.42 8.36 -20.70
C VAL A 219 -9.04 7.73 -20.72
N ALA A 220 -8.15 8.21 -19.86
CA ALA A 220 -6.88 7.55 -19.57
C ALA A 220 -7.11 6.51 -18.47
N LYS A 221 -6.83 5.25 -18.78
CA LYS A 221 -7.02 4.12 -17.86
C LYS A 221 -5.68 3.48 -17.52
N PHE A 222 -5.41 3.40 -16.23
CA PHE A 222 -4.28 2.68 -15.65
C PHE A 222 -4.79 1.39 -15.01
N SER A 223 -4.14 0.27 -15.29
CA SER A 223 -4.49 -1.00 -14.66
C SER A 223 -3.37 -2.02 -14.76
N TRP A 224 -3.21 -2.81 -13.71
CA TRP A 224 -2.44 -4.04 -13.72
C TRP A 224 -3.21 -5.13 -14.45
N ALA A 225 -2.50 -5.86 -15.32
CA ALA A 225 -3.04 -7.00 -16.07
C ALA A 225 -2.42 -8.30 -15.55
N SER A 226 -3.22 -9.37 -15.56
CA SER A 226 -2.67 -10.72 -15.36
C SER A 226 -2.06 -11.19 -16.68
N ASP A 227 -0.84 -11.68 -16.58
CA ASP A 227 -0.11 -12.44 -17.61
C ASP A 227 -0.91 -13.62 -18.19
N LYS A 228 -1.85 -14.19 -17.43
CA LYS A 228 -2.75 -15.26 -17.88
C LYS A 228 -3.88 -14.78 -18.80
N ARG A 229 -3.98 -13.48 -19.10
CA ARG A 229 -5.04 -12.90 -19.93
C ARG A 229 -4.46 -12.10 -21.08
N LYS A 230 -5.17 -12.07 -22.22
CA LYS A 230 -4.85 -11.15 -23.31
C LYS A 230 -4.99 -9.70 -22.84
N LEU A 231 -4.11 -8.84 -23.32
CA LEU A 231 -4.12 -7.43 -22.98
C LEU A 231 -5.39 -6.77 -23.51
N GLU A 232 -5.96 -5.88 -22.69
CA GLU A 232 -7.17 -5.14 -23.08
C GLU A 232 -6.95 -4.31 -24.34
N ALA A 233 -5.76 -3.73 -24.51
CA ALA A 233 -5.39 -2.98 -25.71
C ALA A 233 -5.53 -3.83 -26.99
N GLU A 234 -5.14 -5.10 -26.96
CA GLU A 234 -5.30 -6.01 -28.11
C GLU A 234 -6.76 -6.30 -28.40
N GLN A 235 -7.57 -6.48 -27.35
CA GLN A 235 -9.01 -6.73 -27.50
C GLN A 235 -9.74 -5.52 -28.10
N LEU A 236 -9.39 -4.30 -27.66
CA LEU A 236 -9.96 -3.07 -28.21
C LEU A 236 -9.54 -2.85 -29.66
N LYS A 237 -8.26 -3.08 -30.01
CA LYS A 237 -7.78 -3.05 -31.40
C LYS A 237 -8.54 -4.04 -32.29
N LEU A 238 -8.73 -5.28 -31.82
CA LEU A 238 -9.47 -6.29 -32.57
C LEU A 238 -10.96 -5.93 -32.75
N ALA A 239 -11.59 -5.37 -31.73
CA ALA A 239 -12.99 -4.93 -31.82
C ALA A 239 -13.17 -3.81 -32.86
N GLU A 240 -12.24 -2.85 -32.91
CA GLU A 240 -12.23 -1.79 -33.93
C GLU A 240 -12.03 -2.34 -35.34
N GLN A 241 -11.06 -3.25 -35.54
CA GLN A 241 -10.83 -3.92 -36.83
C GLN A 241 -12.05 -4.68 -37.34
N ARG A 242 -12.87 -5.22 -36.43
CA ARG A 242 -14.12 -5.91 -36.76
C ARG A 242 -15.34 -5.00 -36.88
N GLY A 243 -15.16 -3.69 -36.74
CA GLY A 243 -16.25 -2.71 -36.84
C GLY A 243 -17.32 -2.86 -35.75
N VAL A 244 -16.95 -3.39 -34.57
CA VAL A 244 -17.90 -3.60 -33.47
C VAL A 244 -18.39 -2.24 -32.94
N LYS A 245 -19.71 -2.05 -32.92
CA LYS A 245 -20.35 -0.82 -32.42
C LYS A 245 -20.51 -0.86 -30.90
N GLY A 246 -20.41 0.29 -30.25
CA GLY A 246 -20.65 0.45 -28.80
C GLY A 246 -19.48 0.05 -27.89
N VAL A 247 -18.32 -0.31 -28.46
CA VAL A 247 -17.09 -0.60 -27.71
C VAL A 247 -16.16 0.62 -27.75
N ALA A 248 -15.44 0.86 -26.66
CA ALA A 248 -14.42 1.90 -26.61
C ALA A 248 -13.33 1.66 -27.68
N ARG A 249 -12.78 2.74 -28.24
CA ARG A 249 -11.68 2.67 -29.20
C ARG A 249 -10.37 2.98 -28.51
N LEU A 250 -9.33 2.26 -28.86
CA LEU A 250 -8.00 2.49 -28.31
C LEU A 250 -7.34 3.65 -29.08
N VAL A 251 -7.02 4.73 -28.37
CA VAL A 251 -6.34 5.89 -28.97
C VAL A 251 -4.82 5.73 -28.88
N ALA A 252 -4.32 5.41 -27.69
CA ALA A 252 -2.92 5.18 -27.41
C ALA A 252 -2.77 4.14 -26.29
N TYR A 253 -1.63 3.48 -26.22
CA TYR A 253 -1.33 2.45 -25.22
C TYR A 253 0.18 2.41 -24.94
N ARG A 254 0.54 2.18 -23.68
CA ARG A 254 1.91 1.90 -23.27
C ARG A 254 1.89 0.90 -22.12
N GLN A 255 2.79 -0.07 -22.16
CA GLN A 255 3.07 -0.92 -21.00
C GLN A 255 4.13 -0.21 -20.15
N ILE A 256 3.78 0.13 -18.92
CA ILE A 256 4.66 0.90 -18.02
C ILE A 256 5.67 -0.03 -17.33
N THR A 257 5.18 -1.10 -16.73
CA THR A 257 6.01 -2.09 -16.02
C THR A 257 5.23 -3.40 -15.80
N THR A 258 5.92 -4.43 -15.30
CA THR A 258 5.34 -5.71 -14.89
C THR A 258 5.69 -6.05 -13.43
N ILE A 259 4.93 -6.96 -12.81
CA ILE A 259 5.25 -7.47 -11.47
C ILE A 259 6.58 -8.25 -11.47
N VAL A 260 6.93 -8.87 -12.60
CA VAL A 260 8.20 -9.57 -12.77
C VAL A 260 9.36 -8.58 -12.70
N GLU A 261 9.28 -7.46 -13.43
CA GLU A 261 10.27 -6.38 -13.36
C GLU A 261 10.36 -5.78 -11.94
N LEU A 262 9.20 -5.51 -11.30
CA LEU A 262 9.20 -4.96 -9.93
C LEU A 262 9.84 -5.87 -8.89
N ARG A 263 9.88 -7.18 -9.14
CA ARG A 263 10.44 -8.19 -8.23
C ARG A 263 11.72 -8.80 -8.78
N GLU A 264 12.33 -8.18 -9.79
CA GLU A 264 13.54 -8.68 -10.39
C GLU A 264 14.68 -8.75 -9.36
N GLY A 265 15.41 -9.86 -9.36
CA GLY A 265 16.49 -10.11 -8.40
C GLY A 265 16.05 -10.54 -7.00
N LEU A 266 14.74 -10.60 -6.71
CA LEU A 266 14.25 -11.12 -5.44
C LEU A 266 14.11 -12.64 -5.47
N GLU A 267 14.62 -13.28 -4.42
CA GLU A 267 14.44 -14.71 -4.18
C GLU A 267 13.33 -14.91 -3.14
N PHE A 268 12.30 -15.66 -3.52
CA PHE A 268 11.20 -16.01 -2.62
C PHE A 268 11.37 -17.45 -2.15
N PRO A 269 11.58 -17.69 -0.84
CA PRO A 269 11.56 -19.03 -0.28
C PRO A 269 10.12 -19.57 -0.23
N GLU A 270 9.87 -20.58 0.61
CA GLU A 270 8.51 -21.12 0.78
C GLU A 270 7.50 -20.04 1.18
N ARG A 271 6.35 -20.04 0.50
CA ARG A 271 5.25 -19.13 0.81
C ARG A 271 4.76 -19.37 2.24
N HIS A 272 4.45 -18.30 2.96
CA HIS A 272 3.76 -18.44 4.24
C HIS A 272 2.34 -19.00 4.01
N PRO A 273 1.96 -20.14 4.63
CA PRO A 273 0.60 -20.63 4.58
C PRO A 273 -0.28 -19.89 5.60
N PHE A 274 -1.26 -19.12 5.13
CA PHE A 274 -2.32 -18.59 6.00
C PHE A 274 -3.31 -19.72 6.32
N ARG A 275 -3.11 -20.42 7.45
CA ARG A 275 -4.10 -21.41 7.94
C ARG A 275 -5.35 -20.66 8.43
N GLY A 276 -6.54 -21.23 8.16
CA GLY A 276 -7.84 -20.62 8.45
C GLY A 276 -8.20 -20.59 9.94
N GLU A 277 -7.43 -19.87 10.74
CA GLU A 277 -7.76 -19.56 12.14
C GLU A 277 -8.43 -18.18 12.20
N THR A 278 -9.50 -18.09 12.98
CA THR A 278 -10.24 -16.85 13.27
C THR A 278 -9.34 -15.83 13.95
N VAL A 279 -9.19 -14.66 13.36
CA VAL A 279 -8.48 -13.52 13.95
C VAL A 279 -9.44 -12.77 14.87
N HIS A 280 -9.12 -12.66 16.16
CA HIS A 280 -9.84 -11.79 17.09
C HIS A 280 -9.29 -10.36 16.96
N PHE A 281 -10.19 -9.41 16.73
CA PHE A 281 -9.88 -7.99 16.57
C PHE A 281 -10.13 -7.24 17.89
N GLU A 282 -9.21 -6.35 18.25
CA GLU A 282 -9.54 -5.21 19.09
C GLU A 282 -9.78 -4.02 18.15
N ASP A 283 -11.04 -3.59 18.03
CA ASP A 283 -11.34 -2.35 17.34
C ASP A 283 -10.75 -1.17 18.14
N PRO A 284 -10.13 -0.18 17.49
CA PRO A 284 -9.75 1.04 18.19
C PRO A 284 -11.01 1.72 18.76
N PRO A 285 -10.91 2.41 19.91
CA PRO A 285 -12.07 3.01 20.57
C PRO A 285 -12.80 3.95 19.62
N SER A 286 -14.05 3.59 19.30
CA SER A 286 -14.94 4.42 18.51
C SER A 286 -15.31 5.67 19.31
N ALA A 287 -14.85 6.83 18.86
CA ALA A 287 -15.31 8.12 19.37
C ALA A 287 -16.69 8.46 18.79
N THR A 288 -17.72 7.75 19.24
CA THR A 288 -19.11 8.21 19.16
C THR A 288 -19.63 8.34 20.58
N GLY A 289 -19.55 9.55 21.11
CA GLY A 289 -20.24 9.94 22.33
C GLY A 289 -21.75 9.70 22.18
N SER A 290 -22.31 9.14 23.25
CA SER A 290 -23.73 8.96 23.52
C SER A 290 -24.66 9.98 22.86
N THR A 291 -25.52 9.51 21.97
CA THR A 291 -26.88 10.05 21.85
C THR A 291 -27.85 8.86 21.86
N ASN A 292 -28.59 8.74 22.96
CA ASN A 292 -29.72 7.84 23.10
C ASN A 292 -30.70 8.05 21.94
N THR A 293 -30.97 7.02 21.14
CA THR A 293 -32.30 6.77 20.61
C THR A 293 -32.53 5.26 20.39
N SER A 294 -33.72 4.86 20.84
CA SER A 294 -34.37 3.55 20.88
C SER A 294 -34.05 2.52 19.78
N SER A 295 -33.63 1.33 20.24
CA SER A 295 -34.13 -0.01 19.89
C SER A 295 -34.75 -0.22 18.50
N HIS A 296 -34.02 -0.95 17.63
CA HIS A 296 -34.58 -2.06 16.87
C HIS A 296 -33.52 -3.14 16.63
N LYS A 297 -33.70 -4.25 17.33
CA LYS A 297 -32.98 -5.53 17.22
C LYS A 297 -33.28 -6.12 15.83
N ARG A 298 -32.27 -6.38 15.02
CA ARG A 298 -32.35 -7.33 13.89
C ARG A 298 -31.22 -8.35 14.07
N GLU A 299 -31.63 -9.54 14.49
CA GLU A 299 -30.83 -10.76 14.48
C GLU A 299 -30.46 -11.11 13.04
N SER A 300 -29.17 -11.34 12.79
CA SER A 300 -28.67 -11.95 11.56
C SER A 300 -28.25 -13.38 11.89
N SER A 301 -29.06 -14.34 11.46
CA SER A 301 -28.80 -15.77 11.54
C SER A 301 -27.60 -16.16 10.67
N SER A 302 -26.64 -16.85 11.27
CA SER A 302 -25.54 -17.54 10.61
C SER A 302 -26.01 -18.92 10.15
N ASP A 303 -26.20 -19.12 8.85
CA ASP A 303 -26.25 -20.47 8.27
C ASP A 303 -24.95 -20.74 7.52
N ASN A 304 -24.09 -21.51 8.20
CA ASN A 304 -22.96 -22.22 7.62
C ASN A 304 -23.51 -23.40 6.81
N THR A 305 -23.26 -23.41 5.50
CA THR A 305 -23.28 -24.67 4.73
C THR A 305 -21.96 -24.85 4.02
N SER A 306 -21.28 -25.90 4.45
CA SER A 306 -20.05 -26.46 3.91
C SER A 306 -20.34 -27.19 2.60
N ASP A 307 -19.78 -26.72 1.48
CA ASP A 307 -19.79 -27.48 0.24
C ASP A 307 -18.49 -28.28 0.10
N ASN A 308 -18.61 -29.59 0.32
CA ASN A 308 -17.66 -30.59 -0.12
C ASN A 308 -18.27 -31.38 -1.29
N ALA A 309 -17.41 -31.71 -2.24
CA ALA A 309 -17.70 -32.08 -3.61
C ALA A 309 -18.56 -33.34 -3.85
N SER A 310 -19.31 -33.34 -4.96
CA SER A 310 -19.51 -34.56 -5.79
C SER A 310 -20.16 -34.27 -7.15
N GLY A 311 -19.40 -34.50 -8.24
CA GLY A 311 -19.76 -35.32 -9.41
C GLY A 311 -20.85 -34.87 -10.42
N PRO A 312 -20.67 -35.12 -11.73
CA PRO A 312 -21.40 -34.44 -12.81
C PRO A 312 -22.69 -35.14 -13.22
N LYS A 313 -23.75 -34.38 -13.55
CA LYS A 313 -24.94 -34.93 -14.25
C LYS A 313 -25.47 -34.01 -15.35
N LYS A 314 -25.21 -34.49 -16.59
CA LYS A 314 -26.05 -34.51 -17.80
C LYS A 314 -26.90 -33.29 -18.18
N ARG A 315 -26.59 -32.78 -19.38
CA ARG A 315 -27.49 -32.11 -20.32
C ARG A 315 -28.86 -32.80 -20.44
N ARG A 316 -29.92 -31.99 -20.61
CA ARG A 316 -31.00 -32.24 -21.57
C ARG A 316 -31.62 -30.91 -22.05
N SER A 317 -31.98 -30.92 -23.33
CA SER A 317 -32.71 -29.90 -24.10
C SER A 317 -34.16 -29.74 -23.57
N ASN A 318 -34.96 -28.73 -23.90
CA ASN A 318 -35.05 -27.80 -25.04
C ASN A 318 -35.10 -26.34 -24.58
#